data_AF-A0A1E7FCX3-F1
#
_entry.id   AF-A0A1E7FCX3-F1
#
_cell.length_a   1.000
_cell.length_b   1.000
_cell.length_c   1.000
_cell.angle_alpha   90.00
_cell.angle_beta   90.00
_cell.angle_gamma   90.00
#
_symmetry.space_group_name_H-M   'P 1'
#
loop_
_entity.id
_entity.type
_entity.pdbx_description
1 polymer ?
#
loop_
_entity_poly.entity_id
_entity_poly.type
_entity_poly.pdbx_seq_one_letter_code
_entity_poly.pdbx_strand_id
1 'polypeptide(L)'
;MDLIGCGVCSGFFYQYFRCYSPIVFQKKNDPNGNYIRKYVPELKDLPSKYIYAPWEAPTAILDKAGVKLGKNYPRPVVDHKVISKENMNRMNLAYVDHKAREAASVAAAKEKKPSKKKQRTS
;
A
#
# COMPACT_ATOMS: atom_id res chain seq x y z
N MET A 1 -15.40 -37.73 5.91
CA MET A 1 -15.82 -36.51 5.17
C MET A 1 -15.13 -35.31 5.78
N ASP A 2 -13.86 -35.15 5.42
CA ASP A 2 -13.01 -34.04 5.81
C ASP A 2 -13.34 -32.85 4.89
N LEU A 3 -14.15 -31.92 5.39
CA LEU A 3 -14.38 -30.64 4.71
C LEU A 3 -13.13 -29.75 4.89
N ILE A 4 -12.34 -29.73 3.82
CA ILE A 4 -11.81 -28.53 3.14
C ILE A 4 -11.26 -27.46 4.08
N GLY A 5 -9.93 -27.47 4.19
CA GLY A 5 -9.16 -26.36 4.72
C GLY A 5 -9.34 -25.09 3.89
N CYS A 6 -9.59 -23.98 4.59
CA CYS A 6 -9.17 -22.64 4.18
C CYS A 6 -9.19 -21.71 5.41
N GLY A 7 -8.35 -22.00 6.40
CA GLY A 7 -8.20 -21.20 7.63
C GLY A 7 -7.10 -20.15 7.60
N VAL A 8 -6.42 -19.94 6.45
CA VAL A 8 -5.25 -19.03 6.36
C VAL A 8 -5.43 -17.85 5.41
N CYS A 9 -6.61 -17.69 4.81
CA CYS A 9 -6.92 -16.50 4.02
C CYS A 9 -7.34 -15.34 4.93
N SER A 10 -6.39 -14.49 5.36
CA SER A 10 -6.58 -13.02 5.44
C SER A 10 -5.49 -12.24 6.18
N GLY A 11 -4.71 -12.85 7.08
CA GLY A 11 -3.82 -12.05 7.97
C GLY A 11 -2.32 -12.20 7.74
N PHE A 12 -1.87 -13.36 7.26
CA PHE A 12 -0.44 -13.72 7.37
C PHE A 12 0.43 -13.24 6.21
N PHE A 13 -0.15 -13.04 5.02
CA PHE A 13 0.62 -12.69 3.81
C PHE A 13 0.62 -11.19 3.46
N TYR A 14 -0.15 -10.36 4.16
CA TYR A 14 -0.15 -8.92 3.91
C TYR A 14 1.04 -8.27 4.62
N GLN A 15 2.16 -8.13 3.90
CA GLN A 15 3.26 -7.31 4.40
C GLN A 15 2.85 -5.84 4.38
N TYR A 16 2.53 -5.30 5.56
CA TYR A 16 2.19 -3.89 5.77
C TYR A 16 3.31 -2.93 5.37
N PHE A 17 4.53 -3.41 5.17
CA PHE A 17 5.71 -2.61 4.83
C PHE A 17 5.81 -2.22 3.35
N ARG A 18 4.83 -2.58 2.51
CA ARG A 18 4.91 -2.32 1.06
C ARG A 18 3.88 -1.30 0.60
N CYS A 19 4.36 -0.12 0.19
CA CYS A 19 3.56 0.87 -0.51
C CYS A 19 3.70 0.70 -2.03
N TYR A 20 2.60 0.47 -2.74
CA TYR A 20 2.59 0.31 -4.20
C TYR A 20 2.42 1.65 -4.90
N SER A 21 3.22 1.87 -5.95
CA SER A 21 3.05 3.03 -6.82
C SER A 21 1.96 2.76 -7.86
N PRO A 22 0.95 3.65 -7.98
CA PRO A 22 -0.13 3.50 -8.95
C PRO A 22 0.38 3.54 -10.40
N ILE A 23 1.48 4.25 -10.65
CA ILE A 23 2.05 4.45 -11.99
C ILE A 23 2.86 3.22 -12.42
N VAL A 24 3.80 2.79 -11.57
CA VAL A 24 4.74 1.69 -11.90
C VAL A 24 4.00 0.36 -11.99
N PHE A 25 3.03 0.13 -11.10
CA PHE A 25 2.25 -1.10 -11.11
C PHE A 25 1.42 -1.24 -12.38
N GLN A 26 0.72 -0.16 -12.78
CA GLN A 26 -0.09 -0.19 -13.98
C GLN A 26 0.78 -0.35 -15.24
N LYS A 27 1.91 0.36 -15.33
CA LYS A 27 2.84 0.23 -16.47
C LYS A 27 3.41 -1.19 -16.63
N LYS A 28 3.56 -1.94 -15.53
CA LYS A 28 3.99 -3.34 -15.56
C LYS A 28 2.89 -4.28 -16.06
N ASN A 29 1.65 -4.04 -15.67
CA ASN A 29 0.53 -4.91 -16.01
C ASN A 29 -0.05 -4.64 -17.41
N ASP A 30 -0.04 -3.37 -17.83
CA ASP A 30 -0.52 -2.95 -19.14
C ASP A 30 0.50 -1.96 -19.70
N PRO A 31 1.34 -2.32 -20.67
CA PRO A 31 2.29 -1.36 -21.26
C PRO A 31 1.61 -0.41 -22.26
N ASN A 32 0.44 -0.78 -22.79
CA ASN A 32 -0.25 -0.04 -23.84
C ASN A 32 -1.25 1.01 -23.32
N GLY A 33 -1.69 0.89 -22.08
CA GLY A 33 -2.69 1.80 -21.50
C GLY A 33 -4.10 1.58 -22.01
N ASN A 34 -4.40 0.40 -22.55
CA ASN A 34 -5.72 0.05 -23.07
C ASN A 34 -6.79 0.15 -21.99
N TYR A 35 -6.44 -0.17 -20.74
CA TYR A 35 -7.35 -0.03 -19.62
C TYR A 35 -7.77 1.43 -19.42
N ILE A 36 -6.80 2.36 -19.35
CA ILE A 36 -7.08 3.78 -19.13
C ILE A 36 -7.86 4.36 -20.32
N ARG A 37 -7.50 4.00 -21.57
CA ARG A 37 -8.22 4.44 -22.77
C ARG A 37 -9.71 4.02 -22.78
N LYS A 38 -10.04 2.90 -22.12
CA LYS A 38 -11.42 2.40 -22.02
C LYS A 38 -12.25 3.15 -20.98
N TYR A 39 -11.66 3.41 -19.81
CA TYR A 39 -12.40 4.00 -18.67
C TYR A 39 -12.30 5.52 -18.58
N VAL A 40 -11.28 6.11 -19.21
CA VAL A 40 -10.94 7.54 -19.15
C VAL A 40 -10.77 8.05 -20.58
N PRO A 41 -11.88 8.26 -21.33
CA PRO A 41 -11.83 8.63 -22.74
C PRO A 41 -11.14 9.97 -22.98
N GLU A 42 -11.10 10.86 -21.99
CA GLU A 42 -10.41 12.14 -22.05
C GLU A 42 -8.89 12.01 -22.21
N LEU A 43 -8.29 10.86 -21.86
CA LEU A 43 -6.86 10.58 -22.04
C LEU A 43 -6.58 9.67 -23.24
N LYS A 44 -7.59 9.37 -24.06
CA LYS A 44 -7.48 8.37 -25.14
C LYS A 44 -6.47 8.75 -26.22
N ASP A 45 -6.27 10.03 -26.50
CA ASP A 45 -5.36 10.48 -27.56
C ASP A 45 -3.91 10.67 -27.07
N LEU A 46 -3.65 10.47 -25.77
CA LEU A 46 -2.30 10.53 -25.25
C LEU A 46 -1.47 9.30 -25.68
N PRO A 47 -0.17 9.49 -25.95
CA PRO A 47 0.72 8.36 -26.18
C PRO A 47 0.90 7.54 -24.90
N SER A 48 1.06 6.23 -25.03
CA SER A 48 1.13 5.28 -23.90
C SER A 48 2.27 5.57 -22.91
N LYS A 49 3.27 6.37 -23.31
CA LYS A 49 4.33 6.85 -22.41
C LYS A 49 3.82 7.79 -21.31
N TYR A 50 2.84 8.63 -21.61
CA TYR A 50 2.33 9.68 -20.70
C TYR A 50 0.94 9.38 -20.14
N ILE A 51 0.31 8.28 -20.55
CA ILE A 51 -1.06 7.95 -20.12
C ILE A 51 -1.18 7.72 -18.60
N TYR A 52 -0.11 7.20 -17.97
CA TYR A 52 -0.05 6.96 -16.52
C TYR A 52 0.37 8.20 -15.71
N ALA A 53 0.93 9.21 -16.37
CA ALA A 53 1.44 10.43 -15.76
C ALA A 53 1.26 11.62 -16.71
N PRO A 54 0.02 12.07 -16.95
CA PRO A 54 -0.26 13.15 -17.91
C PRO A 54 0.36 14.48 -17.49
N TRP A 55 0.64 14.68 -16.21
CA TRP A 55 1.33 15.89 -15.71
C TRP A 55 2.81 15.96 -16.07
N GLU A 56 3.45 14.85 -16.47
CA GLU A 56 4.83 14.83 -16.95
C GLU A 56 4.93 15.08 -18.48
N ALA A 57 3.78 15.13 -19.17
CA ALA A 57 3.74 15.34 -20.61
C ALA A 57 4.08 16.81 -20.98
N PRO A 58 4.83 17.03 -22.06
CA PRO A 58 5.01 18.36 -22.65
C PRO A 58 3.65 18.97 -23.02
N THR A 59 3.51 20.29 -22.87
CA THR A 59 2.30 21.04 -23.25
C THR A 59 1.89 20.78 -24.69
N ALA A 60 2.84 20.72 -25.63
CA ALA A 60 2.55 20.40 -27.03
C ALA A 60 1.88 19.04 -27.26
N ILE A 61 2.11 18.04 -26.40
CA ILE A 61 1.45 16.73 -26.49
C ILE A 61 0.07 16.79 -25.84
N LEU A 62 -0.05 17.51 -24.73
CA LEU A 62 -1.33 17.72 -24.03
C LEU A 62 -2.32 18.49 -24.91
N ASP A 63 -1.87 19.54 -25.59
CA ASP A 63 -2.71 20.33 -26.51
C ASP A 63 -3.16 19.50 -27.71
N LYS A 64 -2.28 18.66 -28.28
CA LYS A 64 -2.63 17.73 -29.36
C LYS A 64 -3.67 16.69 -28.95
N ALA A 65 -3.61 16.23 -27.70
CA ALA A 65 -4.58 15.30 -27.14
C ALA A 65 -5.83 15.99 -26.55
N GLY A 66 -5.92 17.32 -26.60
CA GLY A 66 -7.04 18.08 -26.02
C GLY A 66 -7.13 18.03 -24.49
N VAL A 67 -6.06 17.65 -23.79
CA VAL A 67 -6.07 17.45 -22.34
C VAL A 67 -5.61 18.72 -21.62
N LYS A 68 -6.52 19.38 -20.89
CA LYS A 68 -6.21 20.53 -20.05
C LYS A 68 -6.17 20.14 -18.57
N LEU A 69 -4.97 20.12 -17.99
CA LEU A 69 -4.75 19.84 -16.57
C LEU A 69 -5.43 20.93 -15.70
N GLY A 70 -6.32 20.51 -14.80
CA GLY A 70 -7.14 21.36 -13.94
C GLY A 70 -8.54 21.70 -14.50
N LYS A 71 -8.85 21.34 -15.75
CA LYS A 71 -10.22 21.42 -16.30
C LYS A 71 -10.73 20.04 -16.72
N ASN A 72 -10.05 19.42 -17.69
CA ASN A 72 -10.48 18.14 -18.26
C ASN A 72 -9.94 16.96 -17.43
N TYR A 73 -8.76 17.11 -16.84
CA TYR A 73 -8.17 16.13 -15.94
C TYR A 73 -7.52 16.84 -14.74
N PRO A 74 -7.73 16.42 -13.49
CA PRO A 74 -7.17 17.12 -12.33
C PRO A 74 -5.64 17.03 -12.28
N ARG A 75 -5.02 17.99 -11.61
CA ARG A 75 -3.59 17.91 -11.28
C ARG A 75 -3.37 16.87 -10.18
N PRO A 76 -2.20 16.21 -10.13
CA PRO A 76 -1.89 15.28 -9.06
C PRO A 76 -2.02 15.99 -7.71
N VAL A 77 -2.88 15.44 -6.84
CA VAL A 77 -3.16 16.00 -5.51
C VAL A 77 -1.95 15.84 -4.59
N VAL A 78 -1.17 14.78 -4.82
CA VAL A 78 -0.11 14.32 -3.92
C VAL A 78 1.05 13.78 -4.75
N ASP A 79 2.29 14.12 -4.35
CA ASP A 79 3.47 13.40 -4.81
C ASP A 79 3.59 12.06 -4.07
N HIS A 80 3.43 10.97 -4.84
CA HIS A 80 3.50 9.61 -4.32
C HIS A 80 4.84 9.30 -3.63
N LYS A 81 5.96 9.84 -4.10
CA LYS A 81 7.28 9.54 -3.50
C LYS A 81 7.40 10.07 -2.08
N VAL A 82 6.89 11.28 -1.85
CA VAL A 82 6.92 11.94 -0.54
C VAL A 82 5.98 11.24 0.43
N ILE A 83 4.72 11.04 0.03
CA ILE A 83 3.71 10.46 0.92
C ILE A 83 3.93 8.98 1.17
N SER A 84 4.45 8.23 0.20
CA SER A 84 4.85 6.83 0.42
C SER A 84 5.88 6.72 1.54
N LYS A 85 6.92 7.56 1.52
CA LYS A 85 7.95 7.61 2.56
C LYS A 85 7.37 7.99 3.92
N GLU A 86 6.52 9.02 3.96
CA GLU A 86 5.89 9.47 5.19
C GLU A 86 4.97 8.40 5.80
N ASN A 87 4.17 7.73 4.98
CA ASN A 87 3.31 6.64 5.43
C ASN A 87 4.12 5.46 5.94
N MET A 88 5.22 5.10 5.28
CA MET A 88 6.13 4.05 5.76
C MET A 88 6.73 4.41 7.13
N ASN A 89 7.13 5.67 7.33
CA ASN A 89 7.63 6.12 8.63
C ASN A 89 6.56 5.99 9.72
N ARG A 90 5.32 6.42 9.45
CA ARG A 90 4.20 6.31 10.39
C ARG A 90 3.88 4.85 10.73
N MET A 91 3.90 3.95 9.75
CA MET A 91 3.71 2.51 9.99
C MET A 91 4.84 1.92 10.82
N ASN A 92 6.09 2.30 10.57
CA ASN A 92 7.24 1.84 11.36
C ASN A 92 7.15 2.29 12.82
N LEU A 93 6.76 3.55 13.07
CA LEU A 93 6.55 4.07 14.42
C LEU A 93 5.46 3.26 15.15
N ALA A 94 4.31 3.06 14.52
CA ALA A 94 3.23 2.25 15.09
C ALA A 94 3.65 0.80 15.37
N TYR A 95 4.48 0.21 14.50
CA TYR A 95 5.02 -1.14 14.69
C TYR A 95 5.95 -1.23 15.90
N VAL A 96 6.86 -0.25 16.05
CA VAL A 96 7.77 -0.18 17.21
C VAL A 96 6.97 -0.01 18.51
N ASP A 97 5.98 0.87 18.51
CA ASP A 97 5.10 1.10 19.66
C ASP A 97 4.31 -0.16 20.04
N HIS A 98 3.74 -0.86 19.05
CA HIS A 98 3.01 -2.11 19.28
C HIS A 98 3.93 -3.17 19.87
N LYS A 99 5.13 -3.34 19.30
CA LYS A 99 6.13 -4.29 19.79
C LYS A 99 6.60 -3.98 21.21
N ALA A 100 6.75 -2.70 21.55
CA ALA A 100 7.10 -2.26 22.90
C ALA A 100 5.97 -2.54 23.91
N ARG A 101 4.70 -2.30 23.53
CA ARG A 101 3.52 -2.61 24.35
C ARG A 101 3.35 -4.11 24.57
N GLU A 102 3.56 -4.92 23.54
CA GLU A 102 3.58 -6.39 23.62
C GLU A 102 4.69 -6.88 24.56
N ALA A 103 5.89 -6.31 24.48
CA ALA A 103 6.99 -6.69 25.38
C ALA A 103 6.66 -6.35 26.85
N ALA A 104 6.06 -5.18 27.09
CA ALA A 104 5.64 -4.76 28.42
C ALA A 104 4.50 -5.63 28.99
N SER A 105 3.53 -6.02 28.16
CA SER A 105 2.43 -6.90 28.59
C SER A 105 2.92 -8.30 28.94
N VAL A 106 3.87 -8.85 28.17
CA VAL A 106 4.49 -10.15 28.43
C VAL A 106 5.36 -10.11 29.70
N ALA A 107 6.07 -9.01 29.96
CA ALA A 107 6.83 -8.83 31.20
C ALA A 107 5.91 -8.79 32.42
N ALA A 108 4.83 -8.01 32.38
CA ALA A 108 3.84 -7.93 33.46
C ALA A 108 3.11 -9.27 33.71
N ALA A 109 2.88 -10.07 32.67
CA ALA A 109 2.30 -11.40 32.80
C ALA A 109 3.24 -12.43 33.46
N LYS A 110 4.57 -12.28 33.29
CA LYS A 110 5.57 -13.16 33.90
C LYS A 110 5.72 -12.92 35.40
N GLU A 111 5.58 -11.69 35.88
CA GLU A 111 5.62 -11.37 37.32
C GLU A 111 4.42 -11.93 38.10
N LYS A 112 3.26 -12.15 37.45
CA LYS A 112 2.04 -12.64 38.12
C LYS A 112 1.95 -14.17 38.28
N LYS A 113 2.97 -14.97 37.90
CA LYS A 113 2.95 -16.43 38.11
C LYS A 113 3.42 -16.79 39.54
N PRO A 114 2.55 -17.32 40.43
CA PRO A 114 2.98 -17.72 41.76
C PRO A 114 3.77 -19.04 41.72
N SER A 115 4.89 -19.09 42.46
CA SER A 115 5.72 -20.28 42.63
C SER A 115 4.98 -21.35 43.45
N LYS A 116 4.42 -22.38 42.80
CA LYS A 116 3.93 -23.58 43.51
C LYS A 116 5.14 -24.37 44.05
N LYS A 117 5.47 -24.16 45.33
CA LYS A 117 6.45 -24.95 46.09
C LYS A 117 5.89 -26.36 46.30
N LYS A 118 6.44 -27.34 45.59
CA LYS A 118 6.06 -28.76 45.67
C LYS A 118 6.57 -29.32 47.01
N GLN A 119 5.70 -29.43 48.02
CA GLN A 119 6.01 -30.19 49.23
C GLN A 119 6.10 -31.67 48.85
N ARG A 120 7.32 -32.23 48.91
CA ARG A 120 7.56 -33.68 48.92
C ARG A 120 7.30 -34.16 50.34
N THR A 121 6.27 -34.95 50.56
CA THR A 121 6.08 -35.70 51.81
C THR A 121 6.83 -37.02 51.73
N SER A 122 7.51 -37.34 52.83
CA SER A 122 8.35 -38.52 53.07
C SER A 122 7.55 -39.82 53.15
#